data_AF-A0A101EP17-F1
#
_entry.id   AF-A0A101EP17-F1
#
_cell.length_a   1.000
_cell.length_b   1.000
_cell.length_c   1.000
_cell.angle_alpha   90.00
_cell.angle_beta   90.00
_cell.angle_gamma   90.00
#
_symmetry.space_group_name_H-M   'P 1'
#
loop_
_entity.id
_entity.type
_entity.pdbx_description
1 polymer ?
#
loop_
_entity_poly.entity_id
_entity_poly.type
_entity_poly.pdbx_seq_one_letter_code
_entity_poly.pdbx_strand_id
1 'polypeptide(L)'
;MEREKVELFKEVLKKLHEGENVESLKKQFGELLSQIPPFEIPVIEQELIKSGEIDVRDIIKMCDLHVEFFRGAVSEAGREIEKLPNGHPLRTLYEENKQILKDAEALSLLASSTFSLPKDDPRRKQF
;
A
#
# COMPACT_ATOMS: atom_id res chain seq x y z
N MET A 1 -14.42 17.94 10.54
CA MET A 1 -13.68 16.82 11.15
C MET A 1 -14.31 16.49 12.49
N GLU A 2 -14.94 15.33 12.61
CA GLU A 2 -15.30 14.77 13.92
C GLU A 2 -13.99 14.43 14.63
N ARG A 3 -13.62 15.24 15.64
CA ARG A 3 -12.40 15.02 16.44
C ARG A 3 -12.34 13.61 17.02
N GLU A 4 -13.49 13.01 17.29
CA GLU A 4 -13.65 11.66 17.81
C GLU A 4 -13.04 10.59 16.88
N LYS A 5 -13.22 10.73 15.56
CA LYS A 5 -12.65 9.80 14.55
C LYS A 5 -11.15 9.94 14.43
N VAL A 6 -10.66 11.17 14.50
CA VAL A 6 -9.23 11.46 14.49
C VAL A 6 -8.56 10.83 15.71
N GLU A 7 -9.11 11.04 16.91
CA GLU A 7 -8.58 10.45 18.14
C GLU A 7 -8.64 8.90 18.14
N LEU A 8 -9.69 8.30 17.58
CA LEU A 8 -9.74 6.86 17.40
C LEU A 8 -8.62 6.36 16.48
N PHE A 9 -8.36 7.09 15.38
CA PHE A 9 -7.28 6.75 14.45
C PHE A 9 -5.91 6.86 15.11
N LYS A 10 -5.71 7.87 15.97
CA LYS A 10 -4.50 8.00 16.78
C LYS A 10 -4.30 6.85 17.75
N GLU A 11 -5.34 6.47 18.50
CA GLU A 11 -5.25 5.35 19.46
C GLU A 11 -4.84 4.05 18.78
N VAL A 12 -5.44 3.77 17.62
CA VAL A 12 -5.14 2.55 16.88
C VAL A 12 -3.73 2.59 16.30
N LEU A 13 -3.27 3.75 15.81
CA LEU A 13 -1.88 3.94 15.38
C LEU A 13 -0.88 3.72 16.52
N LYS A 14 -1.20 4.19 17.72
CA LYS A 14 -0.37 4.01 18.90
C LYS A 14 -0.27 2.54 19.33
N LYS A 15 -1.40 1.82 19.35
CA LYS A 15 -1.44 0.37 19.63
C LYS A 15 -0.64 -0.46 18.62
N LEU A 16 -0.68 -0.07 17.35
CA LEU A 16 0.13 -0.69 16.31
C LEU A 16 1.64 -0.48 16.56
N HIS A 17 2.04 0.70 17.03
CA HIS A 17 3.43 1.01 17.38
C HIS A 17 3.90 0.27 18.64
N GLU A 18 3.02 0.02 19.60
CA GLU A 18 3.29 -0.76 20.82
C GLU A 18 3.50 -2.27 20.53
N GLY A 19 3.35 -2.70 19.27
CA GLY A 19 3.67 -4.06 18.82
C GLY A 19 2.53 -5.07 18.99
N GLU A 20 1.30 -4.59 19.15
CA GLU A 20 0.12 -5.46 19.15
C GLU A 20 -0.03 -6.23 17.84
N ASN A 21 -0.64 -7.42 17.93
CA ASN A 21 -0.76 -8.33 16.79
C ASN A 21 -1.54 -7.67 15.64
N VAL A 22 -0.86 -7.56 14.49
CA VAL A 22 -1.35 -6.97 13.24
C VAL A 22 -2.67 -7.59 12.78
N GLU A 23 -2.93 -8.85 13.13
CA GLU A 23 -4.10 -9.61 12.70
C GLU A 23 -5.35 -9.29 13.53
N SER A 24 -5.21 -9.00 14.83
CA SER A 24 -6.31 -8.46 15.64
C SER A 24 -6.59 -7.01 15.31
N LEU A 25 -5.55 -6.24 15.00
CA LEU A 25 -5.66 -4.85 14.58
C LEU A 25 -6.30 -4.74 13.20
N LYS A 26 -6.06 -5.66 12.25
CA LYS A 26 -6.68 -5.64 10.91
C LYS A 26 -8.20 -5.47 10.93
N LYS A 27 -8.90 -6.10 11.88
CA LYS A 27 -10.37 -6.01 11.97
C LYS A 27 -10.83 -4.63 12.47
N GLN A 28 -10.24 -4.13 13.56
CA GLN A 28 -10.57 -2.80 14.10
C GLN A 28 -10.11 -1.67 13.18
N PHE A 29 -8.92 -1.80 12.59
CA PHE A 29 -8.36 -0.84 11.64
C PHE A 29 -9.19 -0.77 10.36
N GLY A 30 -9.66 -1.91 9.88
CA GLY A 30 -10.53 -2.02 8.71
C GLY A 30 -11.89 -1.34 8.88
N GLU A 31 -12.56 -1.62 10.00
CA GLU A 31 -13.83 -0.98 10.36
C GLU A 31 -13.66 0.55 10.51
N LEU A 32 -12.52 1.01 11.03
CA LEU A 32 -12.22 2.43 11.16
C LEU A 32 -11.91 3.10 9.81
N LEU A 33 -11.08 2.47 8.97
CA LEU A 33 -10.76 2.98 7.63
C LEU A 33 -12.01 3.06 6.75
N SER A 34 -12.95 2.13 6.89
CA SER A 34 -14.22 2.18 6.15
C SER A 34 -15.09 3.42 6.48
N GLN A 35 -14.84 4.06 7.62
CA GLN A 35 -15.58 5.23 8.09
C GLN A 35 -14.85 6.55 7.81
N ILE A 36 -13.60 6.51 7.36
CA ILE A 36 -12.78 7.67 7.06
C ILE A 36 -12.64 7.81 5.53
N PRO A 37 -12.94 8.98 4.95
CA PRO A 37 -12.72 9.20 3.53
C PRO A 37 -11.22 9.05 3.18
N PRO A 38 -10.87 8.38 2.06
CA PRO A 38 -9.46 8.12 1.72
C PRO A 38 -8.58 9.38 1.64
N PHE A 39 -9.14 10.53 1.31
CA PHE A 39 -8.41 11.80 1.21
C PHE A 39 -8.13 12.46 2.57
N GLU A 40 -8.79 12.03 3.66
CA GLU A 40 -8.55 12.55 5.01
C GLU A 40 -7.37 11.86 5.70
N ILE A 41 -7.02 10.64 5.29
CA ILE A 41 -5.93 9.85 5.87
C ILE A 41 -4.58 10.60 5.82
N PRO A 42 -4.12 11.15 4.67
CA PRO A 42 -2.84 11.84 4.60
C PRO A 42 -2.78 13.12 5.45
N VAL A 43 -3.94 13.75 5.66
CA VAL A 43 -4.05 14.97 6.49
C VAL A 43 -3.86 14.62 7.97
N ILE A 44 -4.48 13.53 8.43
CA ILE A 44 -4.35 13.03 9.81
C ILE A 44 -2.92 12.56 10.08
N GLU A 45 -2.30 11.83 9.14
CA GLU A 45 -0.91 11.40 9.23
C GLU A 45 0.07 12.59 9.33
N GLN A 46 -0.15 13.64 8.54
CA GLN A 46 0.64 14.87 8.62
C GLN A 46 0.52 15.59 9.97
N GLU A 47 -0.67 15.63 10.56
CA GLU A 47 -0.87 16.23 11.89
C GLU A 47 -0.13 15.43 12.98
N LEU A 48 -0.14 14.11 12.89
CA LEU A 48 0.54 13.21 13.83
C LEU A 48 2.07 13.31 13.77
N ILE A 49 2.64 13.48 12.57
CA ILE A 49 4.07 13.78 12.43
C ILE A 49 4.40 15.13 13.07
N LYS A 50 3.54 16.14 12.86
CA LYS A 50 3.77 17.50 13.37
C LYS A 50 3.65 17.60 14.89
N SER A 51 2.76 16.82 15.51
CA SER A 51 2.63 16.78 16.97
C SER A 51 3.76 15.99 17.65
N GLY A 52 4.57 15.24 16.87
CA GLY A 52 5.68 14.44 17.37
C GLY A 52 5.23 13.17 18.11
N GLU A 53 3.94 12.82 18.00
CA GLU A 53 3.38 11.60 18.59
C GLU A 53 3.84 10.33 17.86
N ILE A 54 4.24 10.45 16.59
CA ILE A 54 4.63 9.33 15.71
C ILE A 54 5.81 9.75 14.82
N ASP A 55 6.77 8.84 14.59
CA ASP A 55 7.88 9.05 13.65
C ASP A 55 7.47 8.73 12.20
N VAL A 56 8.13 9.38 11.23
CA VAL A 56 7.92 9.16 9.79
C VAL A 56 8.10 7.69 9.41
N ARG A 57 9.02 6.99 10.08
CA ARG A 57 9.29 5.56 9.84
C ARG A 57 8.11 4.66 10.20
N ASP A 58 7.32 5.04 11.19
CA ASP A 58 6.18 4.26 11.65
C ASP A 58 4.98 4.43 10.71
N ILE A 59 4.81 5.63 10.14
CA ILE A 59 3.84 5.87 9.06
C ILE A 59 4.19 5.04 7.83
N ILE A 60 5.46 4.92 7.46
CA ILE A 60 5.89 4.09 6.32
C ILE A 60 5.58 2.60 6.53
N LYS A 61 5.61 2.07 7.76
CA LYS A 61 5.18 0.69 8.02
C LYS A 61 3.66 0.53 7.93
N MET A 62 2.92 1.59 8.27
CA MET A 62 1.46 1.67 8.13
C MET A 62 1.04 1.72 6.66
N CYS A 63 1.75 2.52 5.85
CA CYS A 63 2.20 2.21 4.48
C CYS A 63 1.74 0.87 3.90
N ASP A 64 2.46 -0.16 4.32
CA ASP A 64 2.32 -1.49 3.76
C ASP A 64 1.03 -2.17 4.24
N LEU A 65 0.61 -1.87 5.47
CA LEU A 65 -0.57 -2.45 6.11
C LEU A 65 -1.89 -1.98 5.50
N HIS A 66 -2.03 -0.68 5.25
CA HIS A 66 -3.23 -0.20 4.56
C HIS A 66 -3.24 -0.63 3.09
N VAL A 67 -2.09 -0.74 2.40
CA VAL A 67 -2.03 -1.31 1.05
C VAL A 67 -2.43 -2.80 1.05
N GLU A 68 -2.03 -3.59 2.04
CA GLU A 68 -2.50 -4.97 2.19
C GLU A 68 -4.01 -5.05 2.44
N PHE A 69 -4.53 -4.16 3.29
CA PHE A 69 -5.96 -4.12 3.60
C PHE A 69 -6.79 -3.71 2.37
N PHE A 70 -6.34 -2.69 1.64
CA PHE A 70 -6.93 -2.26 0.38
C PHE A 70 -6.76 -3.32 -0.71
N ARG A 71 -5.66 -4.08 -0.77
CA ARG A 71 -5.50 -5.21 -1.70
C ARG A 71 -6.63 -6.22 -1.56
N GLY A 72 -7.05 -6.53 -0.33
CA GLY A 72 -8.17 -7.43 -0.07
C GLY A 72 -9.48 -6.91 -0.68
N ALA A 73 -9.81 -5.64 -0.42
CA ALA A 73 -11.02 -5.01 -0.95
C ALA A 73 -10.97 -4.75 -2.48
N VAL A 74 -9.80 -4.39 -3.02
CA VAL A 74 -9.58 -4.11 -4.45
C VAL A 74 -9.53 -5.41 -5.28
N SER A 75 -9.17 -6.54 -4.68
CA SER A 75 -9.19 -7.86 -5.33
C SER A 75 -10.61 -8.28 -5.77
N GLU A 76 -11.65 -7.75 -5.12
CA GLU A 76 -13.03 -7.93 -5.59
C GLU A 76 -13.35 -7.03 -6.79
N ALA A 77 -12.87 -5.78 -6.81
CA ALA A 77 -13.04 -4.86 -7.93
C ALA A 77 -12.39 -5.39 -9.24
N GLY A 78 -11.23 -6.04 -9.14
CA GLY A 78 -10.59 -6.69 -10.30
C GLY A 78 -11.48 -7.75 -10.97
N ARG A 79 -12.27 -8.49 -10.19
CA ARG A 79 -13.20 -9.52 -10.70
C ARG A 79 -14.43 -8.92 -11.38
N GLU A 80 -14.80 -7.68 -11.07
CA GLU A 80 -15.87 -6.98 -11.76
C GLU A 80 -15.40 -6.40 -13.09
N ILE A 81 -14.16 -5.89 -13.15
CA ILE A 81 -13.56 -5.37 -14.38
C ILE A 81 -13.37 -6.48 -15.42
N GLU A 82 -13.02 -7.69 -15.02
CA GLU A 82 -12.89 -8.86 -15.92
C GLU A 82 -14.23 -9.29 -16.56
N LYS A 83 -15.38 -8.90 -15.99
CA LYS A 83 -16.73 -9.16 -16.55
C LYS A 83 -17.16 -8.14 -17.60
N LEU A 84 -16.46 -7.01 -17.73
CA LEU A 84 -16.77 -6.00 -18.74
C LEU A 84 -16.48 -6.54 -20.14
N PRO A 85 -17.24 -6.14 -21.17
CA PRO A 85 -17.02 -6.63 -22.53
C PRO A 85 -15.66 -6.22 -23.09
N ASN A 86 -15.14 -7.00 -24.04
CA ASN A 86 -13.91 -6.67 -24.77
C ASN A 86 -14.09 -5.34 -25.52
N GLY A 87 -13.10 -4.46 -25.40
CA GLY A 87 -13.13 -3.09 -25.96
C GLY A 87 -13.72 -2.04 -25.03
N HIS A 88 -14.17 -2.40 -23.82
CA HIS A 88 -14.54 -1.42 -22.81
C HIS A 88 -13.30 -0.67 -22.30
N PRO A 89 -13.26 0.68 -22.33
CA PRO A 89 -12.06 1.45 -22.00
C PRO A 89 -11.46 1.11 -20.63
N LEU A 90 -12.31 0.93 -19.61
CA LEU A 90 -11.85 0.56 -18.26
C LEU A 90 -11.17 -0.83 -18.22
N ARG A 91 -11.66 -1.78 -19.01
CA ARG A 91 -11.07 -3.13 -19.09
C ARG A 91 -9.72 -3.08 -19.80
N THR A 92 -9.63 -2.34 -20.90
CA THR A 92 -8.37 -2.12 -21.62
C THR A 92 -7.31 -1.51 -20.71
N LEU A 93 -7.62 -0.40 -20.02
CA LEU A 93 -6.69 0.24 -19.08
C LEU A 93 -6.27 -0.70 -17.94
N TYR A 94 -7.18 -1.53 -17.45
CA TYR A 94 -6.87 -2.51 -16.42
C TYR A 94 -5.93 -3.62 -16.92
N GLU A 95 -6.18 -4.16 -18.12
CA GLU A 95 -5.33 -5.16 -18.76
C GLU A 95 -3.93 -4.60 -19.06
N GLU A 96 -3.84 -3.35 -19.53
CA GLU A 96 -2.58 -2.63 -19.73
C GLU A 96 -1.81 -2.44 -18.42
N ASN A 97 -2.47 -1.96 -17.36
CA ASN A 97 -1.85 -1.82 -16.03
C ASN A 97 -1.35 -3.17 -15.48
N LYS A 98 -2.12 -4.25 -15.68
CA LYS A 98 -1.73 -5.61 -15.30
C LYS A 98 -0.47 -6.07 -16.05
N GLN A 99 -0.33 -5.68 -17.32
CA GLN A 99 0.87 -6.00 -18.09
C GLN A 99 2.08 -5.18 -17.65
N ILE A 100 1.91 -3.87 -17.42
CA ILE A 100 2.96 -2.98 -16.89
C ILE A 100 3.52 -3.53 -15.56
N LEU A 101 2.64 -3.99 -14.67
CA LEU A 101 3.06 -4.56 -13.39
C LEU A 101 3.95 -5.81 -13.58
N LYS A 102 3.57 -6.72 -14.48
CA LYS A 102 4.40 -7.91 -14.79
C LYS A 102 5.76 -7.52 -15.35
N ASP A 103 5.79 -6.53 -16.24
CA ASP A 103 7.03 -6.08 -16.86
C ASP A 103 7.95 -5.42 -15.80
N ALA A 104 7.38 -4.65 -14.88
CA ALA A 104 8.11 -4.06 -13.75
C ALA A 104 8.67 -5.13 -12.79
N GLU A 105 7.88 -6.17 -12.48
CA GLU A 105 8.34 -7.30 -11.66
C GLU A 105 9.48 -8.07 -12.35
N ALA A 106 9.34 -8.36 -13.64
CA ALA A 106 10.39 -9.00 -14.43
C ALA A 106 11.67 -8.14 -14.47
N LEU A 107 11.53 -6.84 -14.67
CA LEU A 107 12.65 -5.90 -14.62
C LEU A 107 13.33 -5.89 -13.25
N SER A 108 12.56 -5.92 -12.16
CA SER A 108 13.09 -5.98 -10.79
C SER A 108 13.87 -7.27 -10.53
N LEU A 109 13.40 -8.41 -11.03
CA LEU A 109 14.12 -9.69 -10.95
C LEU A 109 15.42 -9.68 -11.75
N LEU A 110 15.40 -9.11 -12.96
CA LEU A 110 16.60 -8.95 -13.78
C LEU A 110 17.60 -7.97 -13.16
N ALA A 111 17.11 -6.86 -12.62
CA ALA A 111 17.93 -5.88 -11.92
C ALA A 111 18.58 -6.50 -10.68
N SER A 112 17.80 -7.15 -9.81
CA SER A 112 18.32 -7.78 -8.60
C SER A 112 19.33 -8.88 -8.89
N SER A 113 19.10 -9.72 -9.90
CA SER A 113 20.09 -10.72 -10.34
C SER A 113 21.38 -10.09 -10.88
N THR A 114 21.30 -8.95 -11.58
CA THR A 114 22.46 -8.23 -12.11
C THR A 114 23.23 -7.46 -11.02
N PHE A 115 22.51 -6.83 -10.08
CA PHE A 115 23.11 -6.08 -8.98
C PHE A 115 23.68 -6.98 -7.88
N SER A 116 23.22 -8.23 -7.78
CA SER A 116 23.79 -9.26 -6.91
C SER A 116 25.10 -9.87 -7.44
N LEU A 117 25.47 -9.60 -8.70
CA LEU A 117 26.76 -10.03 -9.24
C LEU A 117 27.91 -9.21 -8.63
N PRO A 118 29.08 -9.82 -8.38
CA PRO A 118 30.30 -9.11 -7.97
C PRO A 118 30.62 -7.95 -8.92
N LYS A 119 31.20 -6.86 -8.40
CA LYS A 119 31.50 -5.66 -9.20
C LYS A 119 32.37 -5.94 -10.43
N ASP A 120 33.16 -7.01 -10.41
CA ASP A 120 34.09 -7.39 -11.48
C ASP A 120 33.49 -8.40 -12.50
N ASP A 121 32.21 -8.77 -12.37
CA ASP A 121 31.57 -9.71 -13.29
C ASP A 121 31.47 -9.11 -14.72
N PRO A 122 31.99 -9.78 -15.75
CA PRO A 122 32.01 -9.26 -17.12
C PRO A 122 30.61 -8.98 -17.69
N ARG A 123 29.55 -9.58 -17.13
CA ARG A 123 28.17 -9.34 -17.54
C ARG A 123 27.63 -7.97 -17.09
N ARG A 124 28.26 -7.33 -16.09
CA ARG A 124 27.94 -5.93 -15.70
C ARG A 124 28.46 -4.89 -16.70
N LYS A 125 29.44 -5.24 -17.55
CA LYS A 125 30.09 -4.31 -18.49
C LYS A 125 29.39 -4.19 -19.85
N GLN A 126 28.35 -4.99 -20.08
CA GLN A 126 27.65 -5.07 -21.37
C GLN A 126 26.38 -4.21 -21.46
N PHE A 127 26.12 -3.38 -20.45
CA PHE A 127 25.05 -2.38 -20.42
C PHE A 127 25.61 -1.03 -19.99
#